data_AF-A0A9P4PZZ6-F1
#
_entry.id   AF-A0A9P4PZZ6-F1
#
_cell.length_a   1.000
_cell.length_b   1.000
_cell.length_c   1.000
_cell.angle_alpha   90.00
_cell.angle_beta   90.00
_cell.angle_gamma   90.00
#
_symmetry.space_group_name_H-M   'P 1'
#
loop_
_entity.id
_entity.type
_entity.pdbx_description
1 polymer ?
#
loop_
_entity_poly.entity_id
_entity_poly.type
_entity_poly.pdbx_seq_one_letter_code
_entity_poly.pdbx_strand_id
1 'polypeptide(L)'
;MRSSSGCWTCKVRRKKCDGDNETPCKNCLSLCIPCRRGAKPEWMDGGRRQMEKAEELKREVRAKSHHRFLHRGTSVKPLGVCGKASPATFASPRAEESPRDIRTDASCPFQQTTPRDSNNGYQSSSENILLSFYSDTVFPFLLPFYQPSIAYEGGRAWVSDFTTTSPVFRRVALCQSSYFFAQALGATSAGWNLVMLQTREVFEMLRHAIETISRTSVRSNLRGAVRIFAGIMQMQRFEISLMTFENCRAHFDAAIGLFSEMLACVGEQNVKGSSKFAAIIDALGPSAVVLGTRLPNSEQNALRLSTSLLLFDDIIASTILREQPRLYDLHESLLGRGSESNTGPLEMGTIVGCPNGVLLDMGKIAALNAWKILCQQTGSLDVLELARHAANISNSLQARLSQLEVAEPSQCTSSMSDNFASTAGRAQSSAIAKIWAHAALIHLLVVASGWQPANADVRFHVHQVTELLHQVSPASSLRALTWPFFIAGCLADDAHRAQIVDLTERLQPRSLYGTVMKALEVMESVRNNLNVQENWPRDLCSILGGQQDLILLV
;
A
#
# COMPACT_ATOMS: atom_id res chain seq x y z
N MET A 1 -29.06 17.50 40.42
CA MET A 1 -29.21 16.12 39.90
C MET A 1 -28.75 16.08 38.45
N ARG A 2 -27.65 15.39 38.13
CA ARG A 2 -27.15 15.26 36.75
C ARG A 2 -28.06 14.27 36.00
N SER A 3 -28.75 14.71 34.96
CA SER A 3 -29.62 13.84 34.15
C SER A 3 -28.83 12.65 33.60
N SER A 4 -29.35 11.45 33.80
CA SER A 4 -28.81 10.18 33.31
C SER A 4 -29.08 9.95 31.81
N SER A 5 -29.27 11.01 31.02
CA SER A 5 -29.83 10.97 29.65
C SER A 5 -28.78 10.80 28.54
N GLY A 6 -27.65 10.16 28.83
CA GLY A 6 -26.62 9.88 27.83
C GLY A 6 -26.81 8.51 27.16
N CYS A 7 -26.54 8.40 25.86
CA CYS A 7 -26.54 7.09 25.19
C CYS A 7 -25.41 6.18 25.73
N TRP A 8 -25.65 4.86 25.74
CA TRP A 8 -24.70 3.88 26.24
C TRP A 8 -23.40 3.86 25.44
N THR A 9 -23.48 4.16 24.14
CA THR A 9 -22.32 4.30 23.25
C THR A 9 -21.39 5.45 23.67
N CYS A 10 -21.93 6.62 24.03
CA CYS A 10 -21.12 7.73 24.55
C CYS A 10 -20.56 7.41 25.94
N LYS A 11 -21.36 6.73 26.77
CA LYS A 11 -20.97 6.37 28.15
C LYS A 11 -19.78 5.41 28.18
N VAL A 12 -19.81 4.34 27.38
CA VAL A 12 -18.68 3.37 27.31
C VAL A 12 -17.41 4.01 26.75
N ARG A 13 -17.56 4.96 25.83
CA ARG A 13 -16.45 5.74 25.24
C ARG A 13 -15.97 6.91 26.13
N ARG A 14 -16.59 7.11 27.29
CA ARG A 14 -16.31 8.24 28.21
C ARG A 14 -16.41 9.61 27.51
N LYS A 15 -17.39 9.80 26.63
CA LYS A 15 -17.66 11.06 25.92
C LYS A 15 -18.97 11.68 26.40
N LYS A 16 -19.02 13.02 26.43
CA LYS A 16 -20.25 13.76 26.74
C LYS A 16 -21.30 13.46 25.65
N CYS A 17 -22.49 13.05 26.06
CA CYS A 17 -23.61 12.85 25.15
C CYS A 17 -24.39 14.17 25.02
N ASP A 18 -24.79 14.49 23.79
CA ASP A 18 -25.36 15.78 23.40
C ASP A 18 -26.82 15.69 22.93
N GLY A 19 -27.41 14.49 22.92
CA GLY A 19 -28.79 14.32 22.43
C GLY A 19 -29.75 13.81 23.50
N ASP A 20 -31.02 14.21 23.37
CA ASP A 20 -32.15 13.78 24.19
C ASP A 20 -32.72 12.41 23.75
N ASN A 21 -33.68 11.88 24.50
CA ASN A 21 -34.07 10.46 24.46
C ASN A 21 -34.64 9.93 23.12
N GLU A 22 -34.96 10.78 22.15
CA GLU A 22 -35.74 10.39 20.96
C GLU A 22 -34.93 10.27 19.66
N THR A 23 -33.69 10.78 19.57
CA THR A 23 -32.87 10.70 18.34
C THR A 23 -31.43 10.26 18.60
N PRO A 24 -30.72 9.63 17.64
CA PRO A 24 -29.29 9.35 17.79
C PRO A 24 -28.52 10.64 18.11
N CYS A 25 -27.61 10.61 19.10
CA CYS A 25 -26.86 11.82 19.48
C CYS A 25 -25.90 12.27 18.37
N LYS A 26 -25.64 13.58 18.23
CA LYS A 26 -24.78 14.08 17.17
C LYS A 26 -23.35 13.57 17.31
N ASN A 27 -22.90 13.27 18.53
CA ASN A 27 -21.59 12.63 18.74
C ASN A 27 -21.48 11.21 18.16
N CYS A 28 -22.54 10.40 18.19
CA CYS A 28 -22.52 9.08 17.56
C CYS A 28 -22.73 9.17 16.06
N LEU A 29 -23.65 10.04 15.62
CA LEU A 29 -23.94 10.29 14.21
C LEU A 29 -22.71 10.84 13.47
N SER A 30 -22.06 11.87 14.03
CA SER A 30 -20.88 12.48 13.43
C SER A 30 -19.77 11.46 13.28
N LEU A 31 -19.68 10.49 14.19
CA LEU A 31 -18.70 9.41 14.16
C LEU A 31 -19.13 8.18 13.34
N CYS A 32 -20.33 8.19 12.77
CA CYS A 32 -20.95 7.08 12.05
C CYS A 32 -20.98 5.76 12.84
N ILE A 33 -21.12 5.83 14.17
CA ILE A 33 -21.19 4.65 15.05
C ILE A 33 -22.59 4.43 15.62
N PRO A 34 -22.98 3.19 15.96
CA PRO A 34 -24.30 2.89 16.50
C PRO A 34 -24.60 3.68 17.78
N CYS A 35 -25.69 4.45 17.80
CA CYS A 35 -26.14 5.16 19.00
C CYS A 35 -27.15 4.29 19.77
N ARG A 36 -26.73 3.68 20.88
CA ARG A 36 -27.62 2.81 21.68
C ARG A 36 -28.22 3.57 22.86
N ARG A 37 -29.54 3.73 22.85
CA ARG A 37 -30.34 4.35 23.92
C ARG A 37 -31.33 3.34 24.50
N GLY A 38 -32.01 3.71 25.60
CA GLY A 38 -32.98 2.86 26.27
C GLY A 38 -32.36 1.96 27.34
N ALA A 39 -32.86 0.72 27.45
CA ALA A 39 -32.45 -0.22 28.48
C ALA A 39 -30.93 -0.48 28.49
N LYS A 40 -30.40 -0.76 29.68
CA LYS A 40 -28.98 -1.05 29.89
C LYS A 40 -28.57 -2.27 29.04
N PRO A 41 -27.63 -2.12 28.09
CA PRO A 41 -27.15 -3.23 27.29
C PRO A 41 -26.43 -4.29 28.12
N GLU A 42 -26.51 -5.55 27.70
CA GLU A 42 -25.83 -6.67 28.36
C GLU A 42 -24.31 -6.51 28.43
N TRP A 43 -23.71 -5.88 27.41
CA TRP A 43 -22.28 -5.58 27.38
C TRP A 43 -21.86 -4.43 28.30
N MET A 44 -22.80 -3.70 28.92
CA MET A 44 -22.50 -2.61 29.85
C MET A 44 -22.34 -3.14 31.27
N ASP A 45 -21.50 -4.16 31.46
CA ASP A 45 -21.41 -4.98 32.67
C ASP A 45 -20.40 -4.51 33.71
N GLY A 46 -19.64 -3.43 33.44
CA GLY A 46 -18.57 -2.97 34.32
C GLY A 46 -17.29 -3.80 34.23
N GLY A 47 -17.24 -4.82 33.37
CA GLY A 47 -16.14 -5.79 33.29
C GLY A 47 -15.62 -5.97 31.87
N ARG A 48 -15.32 -7.23 31.52
CA ARG A 48 -14.65 -7.60 30.27
C ARG A 48 -15.45 -7.20 29.02
N ARG A 49 -16.76 -7.46 28.99
CA ARG A 49 -17.61 -7.16 27.83
C ARG A 49 -17.74 -5.66 27.59
N GLN A 50 -17.75 -4.86 28.66
CA GLN A 50 -17.69 -3.40 28.55
C GLN A 50 -16.37 -2.93 27.93
N MET A 51 -15.24 -3.53 28.31
CA MET A 51 -13.93 -3.19 27.77
C MET A 51 -13.79 -3.62 26.29
N GLU A 52 -14.23 -4.83 25.96
CA GLU A 52 -14.27 -5.33 24.58
C GLU A 52 -15.12 -4.42 23.68
N LYS A 53 -16.31 -4.00 24.16
CA LYS A 53 -17.17 -3.09 23.39
C LYS A 53 -16.59 -1.68 23.27
N ALA A 54 -15.84 -1.22 24.27
CA ALA A 54 -15.13 0.06 24.19
C ALA A 54 -14.04 0.03 23.11
N GLU A 55 -13.26 -1.05 23.04
CA GLU A 55 -12.22 -1.24 22.02
C GLU A 55 -12.81 -1.50 20.63
N GLU A 56 -13.91 -2.24 20.51
CA GLU A 56 -14.67 -2.39 19.26
C GLU A 56 -15.14 -1.03 18.72
N LEU A 57 -15.79 -0.21 19.56
CA LEU A 57 -16.22 1.13 19.16
C LEU A 57 -15.03 2.05 18.84
N LYS A 58 -13.88 1.87 19.49
CA LYS A 58 -12.66 2.62 19.19
C LYS A 58 -12.10 2.24 17.82
N ARG A 59 -12.11 0.95 17.46
CA ARG A 59 -11.77 0.47 16.11
C ARG A 59 -12.73 1.00 15.07
N GLU A 60 -14.05 0.91 15.29
CA GLU A 60 -15.04 1.47 14.37
C GLU A 60 -14.87 2.99 14.16
N VAL A 61 -14.60 3.74 15.23
CA VAL A 61 -14.37 5.20 15.13
C VAL A 61 -13.13 5.51 14.31
N ARG A 62 -12.06 4.69 14.41
CA ARG A 62 -10.82 4.81 13.61
C ARG A 62 -11.09 4.44 12.15
N ALA A 63 -11.70 3.29 11.89
CA ALA A 63 -12.06 2.86 10.54
C ALA A 63 -12.96 3.88 9.81
N LYS A 64 -13.94 4.46 10.52
CA LYS A 64 -14.86 5.47 9.96
C LYS A 64 -14.32 6.89 10.05
N SER A 65 -13.10 7.10 10.54
CA SER A 65 -12.48 8.44 10.61
C SER A 65 -12.19 9.01 9.22
N HIS A 66 -11.77 8.15 8.29
CA HIS A 66 -11.54 8.49 6.90
C HIS A 66 -12.82 9.00 6.22
N HIS A 67 -13.97 8.32 6.39
CA HIS A 67 -15.24 8.77 5.82
C HIS A 67 -15.67 10.17 6.31
N ARG A 68 -15.29 10.57 7.53
CA ARG A 68 -15.59 11.92 8.05
C ARG A 68 -14.71 13.01 7.46
N PHE A 69 -13.48 12.66 7.07
CA PHE A 69 -12.62 13.54 6.29
C PHE A 69 -13.24 13.83 4.91
N LEU A 70 -13.89 12.82 4.29
CA LEU A 70 -14.59 12.95 3.00
C LEU A 70 -15.78 13.91 3.02
N HIS A 71 -16.61 13.86 4.07
CA HIS A 71 -17.85 14.67 4.15
C HIS A 71 -17.66 16.11 4.63
N ARG A 72 -16.46 16.49 5.08
CA ARG A 72 -16.19 17.86 5.55
C ARG A 72 -15.97 18.86 4.40
N GLY A 73 -15.72 18.36 3.18
CA GLY A 73 -15.47 19.17 1.97
C GLY A 73 -16.70 19.47 1.10
N THR A 74 -17.87 18.90 1.39
CA THR A 74 -19.08 19.07 0.58
C THR A 74 -20.15 19.88 1.33
N SER A 75 -19.93 21.18 1.48
CA SER A 75 -21.04 22.12 1.68
C SER A 75 -21.55 22.56 0.32
N VAL A 76 -22.38 21.71 -0.31
CA VAL A 76 -23.15 22.10 -1.50
C VAL A 76 -24.60 22.28 -1.04
N LYS A 77 -25.14 23.49 -1.22
CA LYS A 77 -26.54 23.81 -0.95
C LYS A 77 -27.45 22.89 -1.78
N PRO A 78 -28.52 22.31 -1.20
CA PRO A 78 -29.43 21.48 -1.97
C PRO A 78 -30.26 22.37 -2.90
N LEU A 79 -30.01 22.26 -4.21
CA LEU A 79 -30.94 22.69 -5.24
C LEU A 79 -32.07 21.67 -5.30
N GLY A 80 -33.28 22.13 -4.99
CA GLY A 80 -34.48 21.30 -4.98
C GLY A 80 -34.95 20.96 -6.39
N VAL A 81 -35.33 19.70 -6.60
CA VAL A 81 -36.34 19.31 -7.59
C VAL A 81 -37.18 18.19 -7.01
N CYS A 82 -38.50 18.39 -7.12
CA CYS A 82 -39.59 17.53 -6.72
C CYS A 82 -39.79 16.40 -7.73
N GLY A 83 -40.08 15.19 -7.25
CA GLY A 83 -40.47 14.06 -8.10
C GLY A 83 -40.96 12.89 -7.26
N LYS A 84 -42.28 12.85 -7.05
CA LYS A 84 -42.98 11.78 -6.32
C LYS A 84 -42.88 10.46 -7.10
N ALA A 85 -42.50 9.37 -6.44
CA ALA A 85 -42.85 8.02 -6.84
C ALA A 85 -43.19 7.20 -5.58
N SER A 86 -44.43 6.69 -5.53
CA SER A 86 -44.96 5.85 -4.45
C SER A 86 -44.34 4.45 -4.46
N PRO A 87 -44.31 3.73 -3.32
CA PRO A 87 -43.70 2.41 -3.21
C PRO A 87 -44.66 1.30 -3.68
N ALA A 88 -44.19 0.44 -4.57
CA ALA A 88 -44.87 -0.82 -4.89
C ALA A 88 -44.45 -1.93 -3.90
N THR A 89 -45.47 -2.65 -3.45
CA THR A 89 -45.53 -3.65 -2.39
C THR A 89 -44.70 -4.90 -2.70
N PHE A 90 -43.83 -5.31 -1.76
CA PHE A 90 -43.16 -6.63 -1.79
C PHE A 90 -44.12 -7.72 -1.28
N ALA A 91 -44.39 -8.71 -2.13
CA ALA A 91 -45.00 -9.98 -1.73
C ALA A 91 -43.90 -11.03 -1.58
N SER A 92 -43.96 -11.78 -0.47
CA SER A 92 -43.07 -12.90 -0.13
C SER A 92 -43.75 -14.24 -0.48
N PRO A 93 -42.99 -15.26 -0.90
CA PRO A 93 -43.28 -16.64 -0.52
C PRO A 93 -42.03 -17.30 0.09
N ARG A 94 -42.08 -17.65 1.39
CA ARG A 94 -42.37 -18.99 1.96
C ARG A 94 -41.52 -20.14 1.38
N ALA A 95 -40.74 -20.71 2.30
CA ALA A 95 -39.90 -21.89 2.15
C ALA A 95 -40.69 -23.20 2.14
N GLU A 96 -40.25 -24.15 1.32
CA GLU A 96 -40.46 -25.59 1.50
C GLU A 96 -39.16 -26.32 1.15
N GLU A 97 -38.64 -27.08 2.12
CA GLU A 97 -37.51 -27.99 2.00
C GLU A 97 -37.99 -29.40 1.63
N SER A 98 -37.27 -30.12 0.77
CA SER A 98 -36.79 -31.54 0.91
C SER A 98 -36.28 -32.09 -0.46
N PRO A 99 -35.59 -33.25 -0.57
CA PRO A 99 -34.16 -33.39 -0.31
C PRO A 99 -33.37 -34.16 -1.41
N ARG A 100 -32.04 -33.94 -1.44
CA ARG A 100 -30.94 -34.78 -2.02
C ARG A 100 -30.89 -34.97 -3.55
N ASP A 101 -29.79 -34.51 -4.18
CA ASP A 101 -28.69 -35.42 -4.52
C ASP A 101 -27.39 -34.74 -5.02
N ILE A 102 -26.28 -35.35 -4.59
CA ILE A 102 -24.90 -35.32 -5.11
C ILE A 102 -24.16 -33.97 -5.13
N ARG A 103 -23.37 -33.78 -4.05
CA ARG A 103 -22.30 -32.78 -3.92
C ARG A 103 -21.26 -32.94 -5.04
N THR A 104 -21.11 -31.92 -5.87
CA THR A 104 -19.82 -31.55 -6.46
C THR A 104 -19.21 -30.47 -5.57
N ASP A 105 -18.00 -30.74 -5.09
CA ASP A 105 -17.29 -29.89 -4.12
C ASP A 105 -16.84 -28.60 -4.81
N ALA A 106 -17.63 -27.53 -4.69
CA ALA A 106 -17.36 -26.19 -5.23
C ALA A 106 -16.33 -25.41 -4.39
N SER A 107 -15.48 -26.10 -3.63
CA SER A 107 -14.61 -25.50 -2.60
C SER A 107 -13.17 -25.26 -3.07
N CYS A 108 -12.87 -25.40 -4.37
CA CYS A 108 -11.50 -25.21 -4.87
C CYS A 108 -11.27 -23.75 -5.31
N PRO A 109 -10.47 -22.95 -4.58
CA PRO A 109 -10.18 -21.55 -4.96
C PRO A 109 -9.38 -21.43 -6.28
N PHE A 110 -8.96 -22.56 -6.87
CA PHE A 110 -8.21 -22.65 -8.11
C PHE A 110 -9.07 -22.93 -9.35
N GLN A 111 -10.37 -23.21 -9.21
CA GLN A 111 -11.25 -23.56 -10.32
C GLN A 111 -12.29 -22.46 -10.58
N GLN A 112 -12.47 -22.09 -11.85
CA GLN A 112 -13.60 -21.26 -12.28
C GLN A 112 -14.88 -22.11 -12.23
N THR A 113 -15.82 -21.79 -11.33
CA THR A 113 -17.20 -22.24 -11.46
C THR A 113 -17.95 -21.26 -12.36
N THR A 114 -18.40 -21.71 -13.53
CA THR A 114 -19.31 -20.92 -14.38
C THR A 114 -20.75 -21.40 -14.13
N PRO A 115 -21.63 -20.61 -13.52
CA PRO A 115 -23.06 -20.90 -13.57
C PRO A 115 -23.59 -20.39 -14.93
N ARG A 116 -23.97 -21.31 -15.80
CA ARG A 116 -24.70 -21.02 -17.04
C ARG A 116 -26.18 -20.79 -16.68
N ASP A 117 -26.51 -19.60 -16.17
CA ASP A 117 -27.90 -19.15 -16.02
C ASP A 117 -28.15 -17.91 -16.88
N SER A 118 -29.24 -17.90 -17.64
CA SER A 118 -29.56 -16.92 -18.68
C SER A 118 -29.75 -15.46 -18.21
N ASN A 119 -29.60 -15.18 -16.91
CA ASN A 119 -29.54 -13.83 -16.33
C ASN A 119 -28.10 -13.26 -16.22
N ASN A 120 -27.07 -14.05 -16.55
CA ASN A 120 -25.65 -13.68 -16.40
C ASN A 120 -25.12 -12.68 -17.46
N GLY A 121 -25.87 -12.40 -18.52
CA GLY A 121 -25.40 -11.50 -19.59
C GLY A 121 -25.13 -10.07 -19.13
N TYR A 122 -26.03 -9.52 -18.30
CA TYR A 122 -25.88 -8.16 -17.75
C TYR A 122 -24.81 -8.09 -16.66
N GLN A 123 -24.72 -9.11 -15.80
CA GLN A 123 -23.72 -9.18 -14.74
C GLN A 123 -22.31 -9.35 -15.31
N SER A 124 -22.15 -10.22 -16.32
CA SER A 124 -20.91 -10.38 -17.09
C SER A 124 -20.50 -9.10 -17.82
N SER A 125 -21.46 -8.36 -18.40
CA SER A 125 -21.18 -7.07 -19.05
C SER A 125 -20.69 -6.02 -18.04
N SER A 126 -21.28 -5.96 -16.85
CA SER A 126 -20.84 -5.03 -15.79
C SER A 126 -19.45 -5.35 -15.24
N GLU A 127 -19.13 -6.64 -15.07
CA GLU A 127 -17.80 -7.08 -14.65
C GLU A 127 -16.73 -6.74 -15.70
N ASN A 128 -17.03 -6.93 -16.99
CA ASN A 128 -16.09 -6.59 -18.05
C ASN A 128 -15.78 -5.08 -18.09
N ILE A 129 -16.79 -4.21 -17.86
CA ILE A 129 -16.57 -2.76 -17.72
C ILE A 129 -15.63 -2.47 -16.54
N LEU A 130 -15.89 -3.09 -15.39
CA LEU A 130 -15.05 -2.91 -14.20
C LEU A 130 -13.62 -3.43 -14.40
N LEU A 131 -13.43 -4.55 -15.12
CA LEU A 131 -12.10 -5.10 -15.41
C LEU A 131 -11.33 -4.30 -16.47
N SER A 132 -12.02 -3.71 -17.44
CA SER A 132 -11.41 -2.72 -18.34
C SER A 132 -10.97 -1.50 -17.53
N PHE A 133 -11.88 -0.95 -16.70
CA PHE A 133 -11.59 0.17 -15.81
C PHE A 133 -10.42 -0.14 -14.85
N TYR A 134 -10.32 -1.37 -14.36
CA TYR A 134 -9.18 -1.84 -13.59
C TYR A 134 -7.88 -1.66 -14.35
N SER A 135 -7.81 -2.22 -15.57
CA SER A 135 -6.58 -2.30 -16.36
C SER A 135 -6.15 -0.94 -16.90
N ASP A 136 -7.12 -0.10 -17.26
CA ASP A 136 -6.89 1.18 -17.93
C ASP A 136 -6.69 2.33 -16.94
N THR A 137 -7.35 2.27 -15.78
CA THR A 137 -7.37 3.38 -14.81
C THR A 137 -6.84 2.98 -13.45
N VAL A 138 -7.41 1.96 -12.80
CA VAL A 138 -7.10 1.66 -11.39
C VAL A 138 -5.68 1.15 -11.22
N PHE A 139 -5.24 0.19 -12.03
CA PHE A 139 -3.93 -0.43 -11.90
C PHE A 139 -2.79 0.58 -12.17
N PRO A 140 -2.82 1.39 -13.26
CA PRO A 140 -1.88 2.51 -13.40
C PRO A 140 -2.01 3.55 -12.28
N PHE A 141 -3.23 3.80 -11.80
CA PHE A 141 -3.45 4.66 -10.64
C PHE A 141 -2.94 4.04 -9.34
N LEU A 142 -2.66 2.74 -9.21
CA LEU A 142 -2.05 2.14 -8.02
C LEU A 142 -0.54 1.97 -8.17
N LEU A 143 -0.04 1.80 -9.40
CA LEU A 143 1.38 1.62 -9.72
C LEU A 143 1.79 2.56 -10.87
N PRO A 144 2.08 3.85 -10.58
CA PRO A 144 2.13 4.88 -11.62
C PRO A 144 3.40 4.78 -12.47
N PHE A 145 4.45 4.16 -11.91
CA PHE A 145 5.73 3.97 -12.56
C PHE A 145 5.83 2.62 -13.27
N TYR A 146 4.90 1.68 -13.02
CA TYR A 146 4.94 0.34 -13.59
C TYR A 146 4.61 0.32 -15.09
N GLN A 147 5.67 0.38 -15.88
CA GLN A 147 5.65 0.39 -17.34
C GLN A 147 6.65 -0.64 -17.90
N PRO A 148 6.35 -1.94 -17.73
CA PRO A 148 7.23 -3.00 -18.24
C PRO A 148 7.35 -2.92 -19.77
N SER A 149 8.52 -3.30 -20.28
CA SER A 149 8.79 -3.25 -21.72
C SER A 149 7.89 -4.24 -22.47
N ILE A 150 7.23 -3.79 -23.53
CA ILE A 150 6.48 -4.69 -24.40
C ILE A 150 7.43 -5.67 -25.11
N ALA A 151 8.60 -5.18 -25.52
CA ALA A 151 9.56 -5.96 -26.31
C ALA A 151 10.30 -7.05 -25.51
N TYR A 152 10.45 -6.88 -24.20
CA TYR A 152 11.23 -7.80 -23.35
C TYR A 152 10.42 -8.46 -22.23
N GLU A 153 9.32 -7.84 -21.78
CA GLU A 153 8.52 -8.30 -20.65
C GLU A 153 7.06 -8.60 -21.02
N GLY A 154 6.63 -8.27 -22.24
CA GLY A 154 5.25 -8.44 -22.70
C GLY A 154 4.28 -7.39 -22.15
N GLY A 155 4.79 -6.29 -21.58
CA GLY A 155 3.99 -5.20 -21.06
C GLY A 155 3.09 -5.63 -19.89
N ARG A 156 1.89 -5.04 -19.80
CA ARG A 156 0.90 -5.35 -18.76
C ARG A 156 -0.05 -6.51 -19.13
N ALA A 157 0.22 -7.25 -20.21
CA ALA A 157 -0.69 -8.30 -20.69
C ALA A 157 -1.00 -9.38 -19.64
N TRP A 158 -0.03 -9.67 -18.76
CA TRP A 158 -0.21 -10.61 -17.66
C TRP A 158 -1.33 -10.21 -16.68
N VAL A 159 -1.61 -8.90 -16.53
CA VAL A 159 -2.69 -8.40 -15.66
C VAL A 159 -4.05 -8.86 -16.20
N SER A 160 -4.25 -8.72 -17.52
CA SER A 160 -5.48 -9.19 -18.18
C SER A 160 -5.62 -10.70 -18.06
N ASP A 161 -4.54 -11.44 -18.26
CA ASP A 161 -4.54 -12.90 -18.07
C ASP A 161 -4.90 -13.27 -16.63
N PHE A 162 -4.35 -12.59 -15.63
CA PHE A 162 -4.67 -12.84 -14.22
C PHE A 162 -6.11 -12.50 -13.85
N THR A 163 -6.69 -11.41 -14.36
CA THR A 163 -8.12 -11.11 -14.17
C THR A 163 -9.06 -12.13 -14.82
N THR A 164 -8.54 -12.93 -15.74
CA THR A 164 -9.28 -14.01 -16.38
C THR A 164 -9.06 -15.33 -15.65
N THR A 165 -7.80 -15.72 -15.42
CA THR A 165 -7.41 -17.06 -14.98
C THR A 165 -7.26 -17.24 -13.47
N SER A 166 -7.16 -16.14 -12.70
CA SER A 166 -7.02 -16.19 -11.24
C SER A 166 -8.29 -15.69 -10.55
N PRO A 167 -9.11 -16.56 -9.93
CA PRO A 167 -10.32 -16.13 -9.22
C PRO A 167 -10.04 -15.11 -8.12
N VAL A 168 -8.95 -15.32 -7.37
CA VAL A 168 -8.49 -14.41 -6.31
C VAL A 168 -8.15 -13.04 -6.88
N PHE A 169 -7.32 -12.99 -7.93
CA PHE A 169 -6.90 -11.72 -8.52
C PHE A 169 -8.07 -10.99 -9.18
N ARG A 170 -8.93 -11.72 -9.92
CA ARG A 170 -10.15 -11.17 -10.52
C ARG A 170 -11.03 -10.51 -9.47
N ARG A 171 -11.25 -11.18 -8.33
CA ARG A 171 -12.10 -10.65 -7.26
C ARG A 171 -11.51 -9.40 -6.62
N VAL A 172 -10.20 -9.37 -6.39
CA VAL A 172 -9.47 -8.18 -5.93
C VAL A 172 -9.64 -7.03 -6.93
N ALA A 173 -9.40 -7.28 -8.23
CA ALA A 173 -9.55 -6.28 -9.29
C ALA A 173 -10.97 -5.70 -9.38
N LEU A 174 -12.01 -6.54 -9.28
CA LEU A 174 -13.41 -6.12 -9.28
C LEU A 174 -13.76 -5.28 -8.04
N CYS A 175 -13.25 -5.65 -6.87
CA CYS A 175 -13.44 -4.91 -5.62
C CYS A 175 -12.83 -3.50 -5.73
N GLN A 176 -11.57 -3.41 -6.16
CA GLN A 176 -10.88 -2.14 -6.35
C GLN A 176 -11.61 -1.26 -7.36
N SER A 177 -11.99 -1.84 -8.50
CA SER A 177 -12.72 -1.12 -9.55
C SER A 177 -14.06 -0.61 -9.07
N SER A 178 -14.82 -1.42 -8.33
CA SER A 178 -16.10 -1.00 -7.75
C SER A 178 -15.93 0.19 -6.82
N TYR A 179 -14.88 0.22 -5.99
CA TYR A 179 -14.55 1.36 -5.14
C TYR A 179 -14.25 2.63 -5.96
N PHE A 180 -13.27 2.55 -6.87
CA PHE A 180 -12.83 3.73 -7.62
C PHE A 180 -13.92 4.24 -8.58
N PHE A 181 -14.71 3.33 -9.14
CA PHE A 181 -15.84 3.67 -10.00
C PHE A 181 -16.97 4.34 -9.18
N ALA A 182 -17.30 3.81 -8.00
CA ALA A 182 -18.25 4.43 -7.09
C ALA A 182 -17.78 5.83 -6.63
N GLN A 183 -16.49 6.00 -6.35
CA GLN A 183 -15.91 7.29 -5.99
C GLN A 183 -16.02 8.30 -7.14
N ALA A 184 -15.72 7.88 -8.39
CA ALA A 184 -15.83 8.73 -9.57
C ALA A 184 -17.29 9.19 -9.83
N LEU A 185 -18.27 8.35 -9.51
CA LEU A 185 -19.70 8.66 -9.64
C LEU A 185 -20.29 9.43 -8.44
N GLY A 186 -19.52 9.69 -7.38
CA GLY A 186 -20.02 10.34 -6.16
C GLY A 186 -21.05 9.48 -5.43
N ALA A 187 -20.79 8.17 -5.29
CA ALA A 187 -21.75 7.19 -4.80
C ALA A 187 -22.41 7.52 -3.45
N THR A 188 -23.67 7.10 -3.33
CA THR A 188 -24.50 7.22 -2.13
C THR A 188 -24.06 6.22 -1.04
N SER A 189 -24.59 6.36 0.17
CA SER A 189 -24.32 5.45 1.29
C SER A 189 -24.59 3.97 0.98
N ALA A 190 -25.55 3.67 0.11
CA ALA A 190 -25.84 2.31 -0.34
C ALA A 190 -24.71 1.73 -1.22
N GLY A 191 -24.14 2.55 -2.12
CA GLY A 191 -22.98 2.14 -2.94
C GLY A 191 -21.76 1.82 -2.08
N TRP A 192 -21.52 2.59 -1.02
CA TRP A 192 -20.44 2.34 -0.07
C TRP A 192 -20.61 1.03 0.71
N ASN A 193 -21.83 0.69 1.12
CA ASN A 193 -22.11 -0.58 1.81
C ASN A 193 -21.79 -1.79 0.90
N LEU A 194 -22.08 -1.70 -0.40
CA LEU A 194 -21.76 -2.75 -1.36
C LEU A 194 -20.25 -2.95 -1.50
N VAL A 195 -19.49 -1.87 -1.60
CA VAL A 195 -18.02 -1.92 -1.68
C VAL A 195 -17.42 -2.54 -0.41
N MET A 196 -17.94 -2.19 0.77
CA MET A 196 -17.49 -2.80 2.03
C MET A 196 -17.79 -4.30 2.11
N LEU A 197 -18.95 -4.73 1.60
CA LEU A 197 -19.30 -6.16 1.53
C LEU A 197 -18.35 -6.92 0.61
N GLN A 198 -18.08 -6.38 -0.59
CA GLN A 198 -17.14 -6.97 -1.54
C GLN A 198 -15.74 -7.10 -0.95
N THR A 199 -15.26 -6.06 -0.25
CA THR A 199 -13.99 -6.10 0.49
C THR A 199 -13.95 -7.24 1.50
N ARG A 200 -15.02 -7.44 2.28
CA ARG A 200 -15.11 -8.56 3.24
C ARG A 200 -15.04 -9.93 2.55
N GLU A 201 -15.77 -10.11 1.45
CA GLU A 201 -15.75 -11.36 0.67
C GLU A 201 -14.35 -11.66 0.09
N VAL A 202 -13.62 -10.63 -0.36
CA VAL A 202 -12.24 -10.78 -0.85
C VAL A 202 -11.31 -11.25 0.26
N PHE A 203 -11.42 -10.69 1.48
CA PHE A 203 -10.62 -11.14 2.61
C PHE A 203 -10.88 -12.60 2.97
N GLU A 204 -12.14 -13.00 3.01
CA GLU A 204 -12.54 -14.38 3.29
C GLU A 204 -11.99 -15.34 2.22
N MET A 205 -12.04 -14.94 0.95
CA MET A 205 -11.46 -15.68 -0.17
C MET A 205 -9.93 -15.80 -0.05
N LEU A 206 -9.22 -14.71 0.24
CA LEU A 206 -7.77 -14.71 0.41
C LEU A 206 -7.34 -15.61 1.56
N ARG A 207 -8.04 -15.51 2.71
CA ARG A 207 -7.79 -16.36 3.86
C ARG A 207 -7.98 -17.84 3.52
N HIS A 208 -9.09 -18.19 2.88
CA HIS A 208 -9.36 -19.56 2.47
C HIS A 208 -8.34 -20.09 1.46
N ALA A 209 -7.91 -19.24 0.52
CA ALA A 209 -6.86 -19.53 -0.44
C ALA A 209 -5.51 -19.84 0.24
N ILE A 210 -5.11 -19.02 1.22
CA ILE A 210 -3.90 -19.25 2.03
C ILE A 210 -4.01 -20.57 2.80
N GLU A 211 -5.12 -20.80 3.51
CA GLU A 211 -5.37 -22.05 4.25
C GLU A 211 -5.33 -23.29 3.34
N THR A 212 -5.84 -23.16 2.11
CA THR A 212 -5.80 -24.23 1.11
C THR A 212 -4.37 -24.53 0.69
N ILE A 213 -3.54 -23.51 0.41
CA ILE A 213 -2.12 -23.70 0.09
C ILE A 213 -1.34 -24.26 1.28
N SER A 214 -1.62 -23.84 2.51
CA SER A 214 -0.97 -24.43 3.68
C SER A 214 -1.29 -25.93 3.82
N ARG A 215 -2.46 -26.36 3.33
CA ARG A 215 -2.84 -27.78 3.26
C ARG A 215 -2.29 -28.50 2.04
N THR A 216 -2.20 -27.82 0.91
CA THR A 216 -1.65 -28.33 -0.36
C THR A 216 -0.25 -27.77 -0.58
N SER A 217 0.79 -28.54 -0.28
CA SER A 217 2.20 -28.09 -0.38
C SER A 217 2.47 -27.13 -1.55
N VAL A 218 3.11 -25.98 -1.28
CA VAL A 218 3.51 -25.00 -2.31
C VAL A 218 4.27 -25.66 -3.47
N ARG A 219 5.05 -26.72 -3.19
CA ARG A 219 5.77 -27.51 -4.20
C ARG A 219 4.85 -28.15 -5.24
N SER A 220 3.65 -28.61 -4.85
CA SER A 220 2.71 -29.24 -5.79
C SER A 220 1.85 -28.24 -6.55
N ASN A 221 1.74 -26.99 -6.08
CA ASN A 221 0.92 -25.95 -6.72
C ASN A 221 1.60 -24.56 -6.72
N LEU A 222 2.82 -24.49 -7.25
CA LEU A 222 3.61 -23.26 -7.27
C LEU A 222 2.90 -22.12 -8.03
N ARG A 223 2.24 -22.41 -9.15
CA ARG A 223 1.48 -21.42 -9.92
C ARG A 223 0.28 -20.88 -9.14
N GLY A 224 -0.40 -21.73 -8.36
CA GLY A 224 -1.44 -21.32 -7.42
C GLY A 224 -0.90 -20.41 -6.32
N ALA A 225 0.27 -20.73 -5.77
CA ALA A 225 0.96 -19.90 -4.78
C ALA A 225 1.29 -18.50 -5.32
N VAL A 226 1.82 -18.39 -6.53
CA VAL A 226 2.09 -17.09 -7.16
C VAL A 226 0.80 -16.29 -7.39
N ARG A 227 -0.29 -16.94 -7.82
CA ARG A 227 -1.59 -16.26 -7.99
C ARG A 227 -2.13 -15.69 -6.68
N ILE A 228 -2.02 -16.45 -5.59
CA ILE A 228 -2.44 -16.02 -4.25
C ILE A 228 -1.53 -14.90 -3.74
N PHE A 229 -0.22 -15.05 -3.89
CA PHE A 229 0.76 -14.03 -3.54
C PHE A 229 0.48 -12.70 -4.26
N ALA A 230 0.25 -12.73 -5.58
CA ALA A 230 -0.13 -11.55 -6.34
C ALA A 230 -1.45 -10.93 -5.88
N GLY A 231 -2.44 -11.76 -5.54
CA GLY A 231 -3.71 -11.31 -4.95
C GLY A 231 -3.54 -10.59 -3.61
N ILE A 232 -2.71 -11.13 -2.70
CA ILE A 232 -2.38 -10.51 -1.42
C ILE A 232 -1.72 -9.15 -1.65
N MET A 233 -0.70 -9.09 -2.51
CA MET A 233 0.02 -7.84 -2.77
C MET A 233 -0.88 -6.76 -3.41
N GLN A 234 -1.74 -7.13 -4.36
CA GLN A 234 -2.70 -6.17 -4.93
C GLN A 234 -3.73 -5.69 -3.91
N MET A 235 -4.23 -6.57 -3.05
CA MET A 235 -5.14 -6.18 -1.97
C MET A 235 -4.47 -5.21 -1.00
N GLN A 236 -3.22 -5.47 -0.63
CA GLN A 236 -2.45 -4.59 0.23
C GLN A 236 -2.26 -3.19 -0.40
N ARG A 237 -1.95 -3.09 -1.70
CA ARG A 237 -1.87 -1.79 -2.41
C ARG A 237 -3.17 -0.98 -2.33
N PHE A 238 -4.30 -1.66 -2.40
CA PHE A 238 -5.61 -1.03 -2.26
C PHE A 238 -5.87 -0.57 -0.83
N GLU A 239 -5.62 -1.42 0.17
CA GLU A 239 -5.76 -1.05 1.57
C GLU A 239 -4.90 0.15 1.96
N ILE A 240 -3.66 0.21 1.43
CA ILE A 240 -2.77 1.36 1.58
C ILE A 240 -3.40 2.63 1.05
N SER A 241 -3.92 2.56 -0.17
CA SER A 241 -4.59 3.70 -0.81
C SER A 241 -5.83 4.16 -0.04
N LEU A 242 -6.52 3.24 0.63
CA LEU A 242 -7.71 3.53 1.45
C LEU A 242 -7.39 3.89 2.91
N MET A 243 -6.13 3.79 3.33
CA MET A 243 -5.71 3.86 4.72
C MET A 243 -6.42 2.86 5.66
N THR A 244 -6.77 1.67 5.14
CA THR A 244 -7.44 0.62 5.92
C THR A 244 -6.44 -0.43 6.37
N PHE A 245 -5.76 -0.17 7.49
CA PHE A 245 -4.60 -0.94 7.93
C PHE A 245 -4.89 -2.11 8.88
N GLU A 246 -6.16 -2.34 9.24
CA GLU A 246 -6.52 -3.34 10.25
C GLU A 246 -5.95 -4.75 9.92
N ASN A 247 -5.84 -5.07 8.62
CA ASN A 247 -5.35 -6.35 8.13
C ASN A 247 -4.00 -6.29 7.40
N CYS A 248 -3.46 -5.11 7.11
CA CYS A 248 -2.25 -4.97 6.29
C CYS A 248 -1.04 -5.69 6.90
N ARG A 249 -0.87 -5.68 8.23
CA ARG A 249 0.20 -6.46 8.88
C ARG A 249 0.02 -7.97 8.64
N ALA A 250 -1.21 -8.48 8.75
CA ALA A 250 -1.49 -9.89 8.51
C ALA A 250 -1.24 -10.27 7.05
N HIS A 251 -1.61 -9.40 6.10
CA HIS A 251 -1.29 -9.58 4.68
C HIS A 251 0.21 -9.58 4.43
N PHE A 252 0.95 -8.64 5.02
CA PHE A 252 2.39 -8.56 4.90
C PHE A 252 3.10 -9.79 5.49
N ASP A 253 2.67 -10.23 6.69
CA ASP A 253 3.17 -11.46 7.32
C ASP A 253 2.89 -12.71 6.47
N ALA A 254 1.67 -12.82 5.92
CA ALA A 254 1.31 -13.90 5.02
C ALA A 254 2.10 -13.88 3.71
N ALA A 255 2.34 -12.69 3.14
CA ALA A 255 3.13 -12.50 1.93
C ALA A 255 4.59 -12.92 2.12
N ILE A 256 5.22 -12.51 3.24
CA ILE A 256 6.58 -12.97 3.60
C ILE A 256 6.63 -14.48 3.82
N GLY A 257 5.65 -15.04 4.55
CA GLY A 257 5.57 -16.48 4.80
C GLY A 257 5.48 -17.27 3.50
N LEU A 258 4.53 -16.91 2.63
CA LEU A 258 4.30 -17.58 1.35
C LEU A 258 5.52 -17.45 0.41
N PHE A 259 6.15 -16.27 0.36
CA PHE A 259 7.38 -16.07 -0.41
C PHE A 259 8.54 -16.93 0.11
N SER A 260 8.69 -17.02 1.43
CA SER A 260 9.73 -17.85 2.06
C SER A 260 9.53 -19.34 1.77
N GLU A 261 8.27 -19.82 1.79
CA GLU A 261 7.93 -21.19 1.41
C GLU A 261 8.25 -21.46 -0.07
N MET A 262 7.95 -20.52 -0.98
CA MET A 262 8.31 -20.64 -2.40
C MET A 262 9.83 -20.76 -2.59
N LEU A 263 10.63 -19.95 -1.86
CA LEU A 263 12.10 -20.05 -1.86
C LEU A 263 12.62 -21.37 -1.30
N ALA A 264 11.97 -21.92 -0.28
CA ALA A 264 12.35 -23.20 0.31
C ALA A 264 12.07 -24.38 -0.64
N CYS A 265 10.97 -24.32 -1.41
CA CYS A 265 10.54 -25.40 -2.29
C CYS A 265 11.57 -25.79 -3.36
N VAL A 266 12.35 -24.83 -3.85
CA VAL A 266 13.31 -25.00 -4.97
C VAL A 266 14.76 -25.20 -4.47
N GLY A 267 15.01 -24.99 -3.18
CA GLY A 267 16.35 -24.96 -2.59
C GLY A 267 17.15 -26.28 -2.58
N GLU A 268 16.55 -27.41 -2.96
CA GLU A 268 17.20 -28.74 -2.96
C GLU A 268 17.83 -29.13 -4.31
N GLN A 269 17.55 -28.41 -5.40
CA GLN A 269 17.93 -28.80 -6.77
C GLN A 269 18.93 -27.86 -7.46
N ASN A 270 19.56 -26.94 -6.72
CA ASN A 270 20.33 -25.86 -7.34
C ASN A 270 21.57 -26.34 -8.11
N VAL A 271 21.57 -26.07 -9.41
CA VAL A 271 22.74 -25.99 -10.28
C VAL A 271 23.69 -24.93 -9.71
N LYS A 272 25.00 -25.22 -9.66
CA LYS A 272 26.04 -24.32 -9.12
C LYS A 272 25.92 -22.92 -9.76
N GLY A 273 25.56 -21.91 -8.96
CA GLY A 273 25.59 -20.50 -9.34
C GLY A 273 24.24 -19.81 -9.60
N SER A 274 23.12 -20.52 -9.67
CA SER A 274 21.80 -19.90 -9.84
C SER A 274 21.19 -19.44 -8.51
N SER A 275 20.54 -18.26 -8.50
CA SER A 275 19.82 -17.79 -7.31
C SER A 275 18.55 -18.60 -7.09
N LYS A 276 18.11 -18.75 -5.83
CA LYS A 276 16.84 -19.46 -5.52
C LYS A 276 15.65 -18.83 -6.24
N PHE A 277 15.67 -17.51 -6.44
CA PHE A 277 14.61 -16.79 -7.15
C PHE A 277 14.57 -17.15 -8.64
N ALA A 278 15.73 -17.22 -9.31
CA ALA A 278 15.80 -17.66 -10.71
C ALA A 278 15.26 -19.09 -10.87
N ALA A 279 15.57 -19.98 -9.93
CA ALA A 279 15.07 -21.34 -9.95
C ALA A 279 13.53 -21.41 -9.78
N ILE A 280 12.90 -20.53 -8.99
CA ILE A 280 11.43 -20.41 -8.94
C ILE A 280 10.88 -19.96 -10.29
N ILE A 281 11.50 -18.93 -10.90
CA ILE A 281 11.07 -18.40 -12.20
C ILE A 281 11.08 -19.50 -13.26
N ASP A 282 12.11 -20.35 -13.29
CA ASP A 282 12.21 -21.49 -14.19
C ASP A 282 11.14 -22.55 -13.89
N ALA A 283 10.87 -22.82 -12.61
CA ALA A 283 9.86 -23.79 -12.17
C ALA A 283 8.40 -23.36 -12.49
N LEU A 284 8.14 -22.08 -12.77
CA LEU A 284 6.81 -21.60 -13.19
C LEU A 284 6.43 -22.00 -14.62
N GLY A 285 7.39 -22.56 -15.36
CA GLY A 285 7.20 -23.04 -16.72
C GLY A 285 7.92 -22.17 -17.76
N PRO A 286 7.87 -22.58 -19.04
CA PRO A 286 8.60 -21.88 -20.09
C PRO A 286 8.10 -20.45 -20.31
N SER A 287 9.01 -19.60 -20.78
CA SER A 287 8.68 -18.29 -21.34
C SER A 287 7.66 -18.42 -22.47
N ALA A 288 6.76 -17.45 -22.58
CA ALA A 288 5.86 -17.33 -23.71
C ALA A 288 6.67 -16.98 -24.97
N VAL A 289 6.25 -17.51 -26.13
CA VAL A 289 6.85 -17.16 -27.42
C VAL A 289 5.84 -16.33 -28.20
N VAL A 290 6.15 -15.06 -28.42
CA VAL A 290 5.33 -14.13 -29.19
C VAL A 290 6.14 -13.66 -30.37
N LEU A 291 5.72 -14.03 -31.58
CA LEU A 291 6.40 -13.66 -32.84
C LEU A 291 7.89 -14.01 -32.85
N GLY A 292 8.26 -15.14 -32.24
CA GLY A 292 9.65 -15.60 -32.15
C GLY A 292 10.47 -15.02 -31.00
N THR A 293 9.95 -14.01 -30.29
CA THR A 293 10.58 -13.44 -29.08
C THR A 293 10.14 -14.22 -27.84
N ARG A 294 11.09 -14.59 -26.98
CA ARG A 294 10.80 -15.20 -25.68
C ARG A 294 10.54 -14.11 -24.64
N LEU A 295 9.35 -14.14 -24.05
CA LEU A 295 8.91 -13.20 -23.03
C LEU A 295 8.55 -13.96 -21.74
N PRO A 296 8.72 -13.37 -20.56
CA PRO A 296 8.21 -13.96 -19.33
C PRO A 296 6.72 -14.29 -19.44
N ASN A 297 6.31 -15.44 -18.90
CA ASN A 297 4.89 -15.77 -18.81
C ASN A 297 4.20 -14.98 -17.69
N SER A 298 2.86 -15.09 -17.60
CA SER A 298 2.08 -14.31 -16.66
C SER A 298 2.47 -14.53 -15.20
N GLU A 299 2.68 -15.77 -14.78
CA GLU A 299 3.12 -16.08 -13.41
C GLU A 299 4.52 -15.54 -13.12
N GLN A 300 5.44 -15.61 -14.08
CA GLN A 300 6.79 -15.04 -13.92
C GLN A 300 6.75 -13.52 -13.74
N ASN A 301 5.91 -12.82 -14.51
CA ASN A 301 5.72 -11.37 -14.36
C ASN A 301 5.02 -11.00 -13.05
N ALA A 302 3.97 -11.74 -12.67
CA ALA A 302 3.27 -11.54 -11.42
C ALA A 302 4.18 -11.76 -10.21
N LEU A 303 5.03 -12.80 -10.24
CA LEU A 303 6.00 -13.06 -9.18
C LEU A 303 7.02 -11.93 -9.07
N ARG A 304 7.60 -11.47 -10.18
CA ARG A 304 8.56 -10.34 -10.17
C ARG A 304 7.95 -9.09 -9.56
N LEU A 305 6.79 -8.65 -10.05
CA LEU A 305 6.13 -7.46 -9.51
C LEU A 305 5.79 -7.63 -8.02
N SER A 306 5.22 -8.78 -7.64
CA SER A 306 4.78 -9.01 -6.26
C SER A 306 5.96 -9.07 -5.29
N THR A 307 7.08 -9.70 -5.69
CA THR A 307 8.31 -9.74 -4.90
C THR A 307 8.95 -8.36 -4.80
N SER A 308 8.97 -7.58 -5.88
CA SER A 308 9.45 -6.20 -5.85
C SER A 308 8.66 -5.34 -4.88
N LEU A 309 7.32 -5.42 -4.92
CA LEU A 309 6.47 -4.70 -3.97
C LEU A 309 6.71 -5.17 -2.54
N LEU A 310 6.77 -6.48 -2.30
CA LEU A 310 7.04 -7.03 -0.97
C LEU A 310 8.37 -6.52 -0.39
N LEU A 311 9.42 -6.50 -1.22
CA LEU A 311 10.74 -6.05 -0.84
C LEU A 311 10.77 -4.54 -0.54
N PHE A 312 10.11 -3.75 -1.38
CA PHE A 312 9.94 -2.32 -1.15
C PHE A 312 9.21 -2.05 0.17
N ASP A 313 8.10 -2.73 0.40
CA ASP A 313 7.29 -2.60 1.60
C ASP A 313 8.07 -2.94 2.87
N ASP A 314 8.86 -4.03 2.85
CA ASP A 314 9.72 -4.45 3.95
C ASP A 314 10.75 -3.38 4.30
N ILE A 315 11.43 -2.84 3.29
CA ILE A 315 12.45 -1.80 3.50
C ILE A 315 11.81 -0.52 4.06
N ILE A 316 10.73 -0.03 3.45
CA ILE A 316 10.06 1.18 3.90
C ILE A 316 9.52 1.01 5.32
N ALA A 317 8.83 -0.09 5.61
CA ALA A 317 8.32 -0.38 6.94
C ALA A 317 9.45 -0.43 7.99
N SER A 318 10.58 -1.04 7.65
CA SER A 318 11.75 -1.13 8.54
C SER A 318 12.41 0.21 8.86
N THR A 319 12.44 1.17 7.92
CA THR A 319 12.93 2.53 8.22
C THR A 319 12.11 3.21 9.32
N ILE A 320 10.80 2.90 9.38
CA ILE A 320 9.86 3.49 10.32
C ILE A 320 9.84 2.71 11.64
N LEU A 321 9.83 1.37 11.56
CA LEU A 321 9.88 0.47 12.72
C LEU A 321 11.19 0.56 13.49
N ARG A 322 12.26 1.01 12.83
CA ARG A 322 13.64 0.96 13.35
C ARG A 322 14.10 -0.48 13.58
N GLU A 323 13.63 -1.37 12.73
CA GLU A 323 14.00 -2.79 12.70
C GLU A 323 14.83 -3.06 11.45
N GLN A 324 15.60 -4.14 11.46
CA GLN A 324 16.22 -4.63 10.24
C GLN A 324 15.14 -5.16 9.29
N PRO A 325 15.21 -4.92 7.98
CA PRO A 325 14.33 -5.57 6.99
C PRO A 325 14.32 -7.08 7.16
N ARG A 326 13.14 -7.69 7.13
CA ARG A 326 13.00 -9.14 7.32
C ARG A 326 13.57 -9.94 6.15
N LEU A 327 13.63 -9.33 4.98
CA LEU A 327 14.19 -9.90 3.75
C LEU A 327 15.63 -9.42 3.49
N TYR A 328 16.31 -8.82 4.48
CA TYR A 328 17.62 -8.18 4.32
C TYR A 328 18.66 -9.07 3.63
N ASP A 329 18.73 -10.34 4.01
CA ASP A 329 19.69 -11.31 3.45
C ASP A 329 19.47 -11.59 1.96
N LEU A 330 18.26 -11.31 1.44
CA LEU A 330 17.92 -11.49 0.03
C LEU A 330 18.18 -10.25 -0.82
N HIS A 331 18.41 -9.08 -0.21
CA HIS A 331 18.52 -7.79 -0.92
C HIS A 331 19.55 -7.84 -2.04
N GLU A 332 20.79 -8.25 -1.76
CA GLU A 332 21.84 -8.33 -2.78
C GLU A 332 21.52 -9.35 -3.89
N SER A 333 20.89 -10.46 -3.52
CA SER A 333 20.56 -11.53 -4.47
C SER A 333 19.41 -11.15 -5.42
N LEU A 334 18.53 -10.24 -4.99
CA LEU A 334 17.34 -9.82 -5.72
C LEU A 334 17.54 -8.50 -6.47
N LEU A 335 18.30 -7.55 -5.89
CA LEU A 335 18.54 -6.22 -6.46
C LEU A 335 19.87 -6.12 -7.20
N GLY A 336 20.79 -7.05 -6.95
CA GLY A 336 22.16 -6.99 -7.44
C GLY A 336 23.07 -6.15 -6.55
N ARG A 337 24.39 -6.22 -6.79
CA ARG A 337 25.39 -5.48 -5.99
C ARG A 337 25.64 -4.04 -6.46
N GLY A 338 24.85 -3.55 -7.41
CA GLY A 338 24.92 -2.18 -7.89
C GLY A 338 26.07 -1.87 -8.85
N SER A 339 26.66 -2.87 -9.51
CA SER A 339 27.53 -2.68 -10.69
C SER A 339 26.73 -2.95 -11.97
N GLU A 340 27.07 -2.28 -13.08
CA GLU A 340 26.43 -2.48 -14.40
C GLU A 340 26.46 -3.94 -14.88
N SER A 341 27.42 -4.74 -14.39
CA SER A 341 27.59 -6.16 -14.69
C SER A 341 26.83 -7.12 -13.78
N ASN A 342 26.18 -6.64 -12.72
CA ASN A 342 25.51 -7.46 -11.70
C ASN A 342 24.12 -6.90 -11.37
N THR A 343 23.27 -6.86 -12.40
CA THR A 343 21.85 -6.53 -12.29
C THR A 343 21.13 -7.71 -11.63
N GLY A 344 20.47 -7.47 -10.50
CA GLY A 344 19.64 -8.48 -9.86
C GLY A 344 18.44 -8.89 -10.75
N PRO A 345 17.71 -9.95 -10.39
CA PRO A 345 16.54 -10.39 -11.14
C PRO A 345 15.33 -9.44 -11.09
N LEU A 346 15.37 -8.39 -10.26
CA LEU A 346 14.30 -7.40 -10.09
C LEU A 346 14.77 -6.00 -10.54
N GLU A 347 13.87 -5.25 -11.19
CA GLU A 347 14.12 -3.88 -11.63
C GLU A 347 13.16 -2.91 -10.90
N MET A 348 13.63 -2.34 -9.79
CA MET A 348 12.79 -1.50 -8.92
C MET A 348 12.48 -0.13 -9.52
N GLY A 349 13.40 0.40 -10.34
CA GLY A 349 13.24 1.72 -10.97
C GLY A 349 11.99 1.80 -11.84
N THR A 350 11.66 0.72 -12.56
CA THR A 350 10.48 0.64 -13.43
C THR A 350 9.21 0.24 -12.68
N ILE A 351 9.27 -0.06 -11.37
CA ILE A 351 8.11 -0.50 -10.59
C ILE A 351 7.69 0.57 -9.59
N VAL A 352 8.63 1.04 -8.78
CA VAL A 352 8.41 2.02 -7.69
C VAL A 352 9.14 3.34 -7.92
N GLY A 353 9.89 3.49 -9.01
CA GLY A 353 10.66 4.69 -9.32
C GLY A 353 12.00 4.80 -8.56
N CYS A 354 12.24 3.93 -7.58
CA CYS A 354 13.48 3.89 -6.80
C CYS A 354 14.50 2.94 -7.47
N PRO A 355 15.69 3.42 -7.87
CA PRO A 355 16.73 2.55 -8.42
C PRO A 355 17.17 1.47 -7.43
N ASN A 356 17.51 0.27 -7.93
CA ASN A 356 17.94 -0.87 -7.10
C ASN A 356 19.02 -0.51 -6.09
N GLY A 357 20.06 0.22 -6.53
CA GLY A 357 21.16 0.62 -5.65
C GLY A 357 20.72 1.55 -4.52
N VAL A 358 19.83 2.51 -4.80
CA VAL A 358 19.28 3.41 -3.77
C VAL A 358 18.44 2.62 -2.77
N LEU A 359 17.57 1.74 -3.26
CA LEU A 359 16.75 0.90 -2.38
C LEU A 359 17.60 -0.05 -1.51
N LEU A 360 18.68 -0.59 -2.07
CA LEU A 360 19.65 -1.40 -1.33
C LEU A 360 20.29 -0.60 -0.18
N ASP A 361 20.65 0.66 -0.41
CA ASP A 361 21.17 1.53 0.66
C ASP A 361 20.11 1.85 1.71
N MET A 362 18.87 2.10 1.29
CA MET A 362 17.78 2.31 2.24
C MET A 362 17.63 1.12 3.19
N GLY A 363 17.74 -0.11 2.66
CA GLY A 363 17.81 -1.32 3.48
C GLY A 363 19.00 -1.32 4.45
N LYS A 364 20.20 -0.89 4.00
CA LYS A 364 21.39 -0.76 4.85
C LYS A 364 21.22 0.31 5.93
N ILE A 365 20.55 1.43 5.62
CA ILE A 365 20.26 2.50 6.60
C ILE A 365 19.32 1.96 7.68
N ALA A 366 18.26 1.22 7.29
CA ALA A 366 17.35 0.59 8.25
C ALA A 366 18.09 -0.40 9.17
N ALA A 367 18.93 -1.26 8.60
CA ALA A 367 19.78 -2.18 9.37
C ALA A 367 20.77 -1.45 10.29
N LEU A 368 21.39 -0.36 9.82
CA LEU A 368 22.29 0.48 10.62
C LEU A 368 21.57 1.11 11.81
N ASN A 369 20.34 1.59 11.61
CA ASN A 369 19.52 2.16 12.68
C ASN A 369 19.16 1.11 13.73
N ALA A 370 18.74 -0.09 13.30
CA ALA A 370 18.46 -1.20 14.20
C ALA A 370 19.69 -1.61 15.02
N TRP A 371 20.86 -1.72 14.37
CA TRP A 371 22.13 -1.99 15.03
C TRP A 371 22.51 -0.89 16.04
N LYS A 372 22.39 0.39 15.65
CA LYS A 372 22.66 1.53 16.54
C LYS A 372 21.83 1.45 17.81
N ILE A 373 20.54 1.14 17.68
CA ILE A 373 19.61 1.02 18.82
C ILE A 373 20.01 -0.12 19.74
N LEU A 374 20.31 -1.28 19.17
CA LEU A 374 20.75 -2.43 19.95
C LEU A 374 22.01 -2.08 20.75
N CYS A 375 23.02 -1.50 20.11
CA CYS A 375 24.25 -1.08 20.78
C CYS A 375 24.03 0.01 21.84
N GLN A 376 23.07 0.91 21.64
CA GLN A 376 22.68 1.90 22.66
C GLN A 376 22.05 1.22 23.87
N GLN A 377 21.17 0.23 23.65
CA GLN A 377 20.52 -0.52 24.73
C GLN A 377 21.51 -1.38 25.53
N THR A 378 22.53 -1.93 24.88
CA THR A 378 23.57 -2.74 25.53
C THR A 378 24.74 -1.91 26.06
N GLY A 379 24.74 -0.58 25.86
CA GLY A 379 25.84 0.30 26.28
C GLY A 379 27.15 0.08 25.52
N SER A 380 27.10 -0.52 24.34
CA SER A 380 28.27 -0.94 23.54
C SER A 380 28.42 -0.15 22.23
N LEU A 381 27.78 1.02 22.12
CA LEU A 381 27.83 1.82 20.90
C LEU A 381 29.22 2.44 20.69
N ASP A 382 29.90 2.00 19.64
CA ASP A 382 31.08 2.69 19.11
C ASP A 382 30.67 3.76 18.09
N VAL A 383 30.91 5.02 18.45
CA VAL A 383 30.56 6.18 17.62
C VAL A 383 31.42 6.27 16.36
N LEU A 384 32.68 5.83 16.41
CA LEU A 384 33.57 5.83 15.24
C LEU A 384 33.11 4.77 14.23
N GLU A 385 32.70 3.61 14.72
CA GLU A 385 32.15 2.55 13.88
C GLU A 385 30.82 2.95 13.23
N LEU A 386 29.93 3.61 13.99
CA LEU A 386 28.70 4.20 13.45
C LEU A 386 29.02 5.21 12.34
N ALA A 387 29.99 6.10 12.56
CA ALA A 387 30.40 7.10 11.57
C ALA A 387 30.98 6.44 10.31
N ARG A 388 31.80 5.39 10.47
CA ARG A 388 32.38 4.63 9.35
C ARG A 388 31.30 3.95 8.51
N HIS A 389 30.34 3.28 9.14
CA HIS A 389 29.21 2.66 8.44
C HIS A 389 28.35 3.70 7.71
N ALA A 390 28.05 4.82 8.37
CA ALA A 390 27.29 5.90 7.74
C ALA A 390 28.03 6.51 6.54
N ALA A 391 29.34 6.76 6.66
CA ALA A 391 30.17 7.30 5.57
C ALA A 391 30.18 6.37 4.35
N ASN A 392 30.29 5.05 4.55
CA ASN A 392 30.26 4.09 3.45
C ASN A 392 28.95 4.16 2.67
N ILE A 393 27.81 4.24 3.37
CA ILE A 393 26.49 4.36 2.73
C ILE A 393 26.37 5.72 2.04
N SER A 394 26.80 6.81 2.69
CA SER A 394 26.77 8.17 2.15
C SER A 394 27.54 8.28 0.84
N ASN A 395 28.79 7.78 0.81
CA ASN A 395 29.63 7.78 -0.39
C ASN A 395 28.98 7.01 -1.54
N SER A 396 28.33 5.89 -1.21
CA SER A 396 27.65 5.04 -2.18
C SER A 396 26.43 5.77 -2.79
N LEU A 397 25.60 6.41 -1.95
CA LEU A 397 24.45 7.21 -2.38
C LEU A 397 24.87 8.44 -3.20
N GLN A 398 25.91 9.16 -2.78
CA GLN A 398 26.45 10.31 -3.51
C GLN A 398 27.00 9.90 -4.88
N ALA A 399 27.75 8.80 -4.96
CA ALA A 399 28.24 8.28 -6.24
C ALA A 399 27.09 7.96 -7.21
N ARG A 400 26.00 7.36 -6.72
CA ARG A 400 24.78 7.13 -7.52
C ARG A 400 24.10 8.43 -7.95
N LEU A 401 24.04 9.43 -7.07
CA LEU A 401 23.48 10.73 -7.41
C LEU A 401 24.28 11.39 -8.53
N SER A 402 25.61 11.38 -8.45
CA SER A 402 26.49 11.91 -9.51
C SER A 402 26.31 11.16 -10.83
N GLN A 403 26.08 9.84 -10.82
CA GLN A 403 25.76 9.08 -12.04
C GLN A 403 24.43 9.54 -12.67
N LEU A 404 23.41 9.82 -11.85
CA LEU A 404 22.11 10.33 -12.31
C LEU A 404 22.17 11.78 -12.82
N GLU A 405 23.17 12.56 -12.40
CA GLU A 405 23.44 13.91 -12.91
C GLU A 405 24.17 13.87 -14.26
N VAL A 406 25.14 12.97 -14.43
CA VAL A 406 25.89 12.82 -15.69
C VAL A 406 25.04 12.17 -16.78
N ALA A 407 24.09 11.31 -16.42
CA ALA A 407 23.18 10.64 -17.35
C ALA A 407 22.10 11.53 -17.97
N GLU A 408 22.30 12.87 -18.02
CA GLU A 408 21.47 13.76 -18.83
C GLU A 408 21.42 13.28 -20.30
N PRO A 409 20.33 13.55 -21.04
CA PRO A 409 19.97 12.83 -22.25
C PRO A 409 20.86 13.19 -23.45
N SER A 410 22.12 12.81 -23.41
CA SER A 410 23.00 12.76 -24.58
C SER A 410 22.52 11.63 -25.48
N GLN A 411 21.94 12.02 -26.62
CA GLN A 411 21.69 11.27 -27.86
C GLN A 411 22.21 9.81 -27.87
N CYS A 412 21.45 8.87 -27.29
CA CYS A 412 21.67 7.43 -27.53
C CYS A 412 20.91 7.02 -28.80
N THR A 413 21.61 6.26 -29.66
CA THR A 413 21.19 5.77 -30.97
C THR A 413 19.81 5.13 -30.94
N SER A 414 18.89 5.65 -31.75
CA SER A 414 17.48 5.28 -31.83
C SER A 414 17.26 3.78 -32.08
N SER A 415 16.90 3.04 -31.03
CA SER A 415 16.18 1.77 -31.16
C SER A 415 14.70 2.07 -31.45
N MET A 416 14.02 1.23 -32.23
CA MET A 416 12.59 1.38 -32.53
C MET A 416 11.71 1.37 -31.25
N SER A 417 12.20 0.78 -30.16
CA SER A 417 11.55 0.80 -28.84
C SER A 417 11.65 2.15 -28.13
N ASP A 418 12.64 2.98 -28.47
CA ASP A 418 12.80 4.34 -27.93
C ASP A 418 11.82 5.34 -28.55
N ASN A 419 11.26 5.06 -29.73
CA ASN A 419 10.26 5.92 -30.36
C ASN A 419 8.95 5.99 -29.57
N PHE A 420 8.66 4.98 -28.73
CA PHE A 420 7.49 4.94 -27.85
C PHE A 420 7.76 5.52 -26.45
N ALA A 421 9.03 5.66 -26.06
CA ALA A 421 9.43 6.24 -24.78
C ALA A 421 9.72 7.73 -24.96
N SER A 422 8.80 8.60 -24.51
CA SER A 422 9.00 10.05 -24.63
C SER A 422 10.22 10.54 -23.85
N THR A 423 10.95 11.52 -24.38
CA THR A 423 12.08 12.19 -23.69
C THR A 423 11.64 12.76 -22.33
N ALA A 424 10.40 13.22 -22.24
CA ALA A 424 9.77 13.65 -21.00
C ALA A 424 9.69 12.53 -19.94
N GLY A 425 9.37 11.30 -20.36
CA GLY A 425 9.36 10.14 -19.46
C GLY A 425 10.73 9.79 -18.89
N ARG A 426 11.80 9.90 -19.69
CA ARG A 426 13.18 9.64 -19.21
C ARG A 426 13.66 10.70 -18.21
N ALA A 427 13.42 11.98 -18.51
CA ALA A 427 13.75 13.08 -17.62
C ALA A 427 13.03 12.94 -16.27
N GLN A 428 11.74 12.57 -16.32
CA GLN A 428 10.96 12.30 -15.12
C GLN A 428 11.50 11.11 -14.31
N SER A 429 11.86 9.99 -14.95
CA SER A 429 12.46 8.84 -14.26
C SER A 429 13.75 9.21 -13.53
N SER A 430 14.60 10.05 -14.14
CA SER A 430 15.80 10.58 -13.49
C SER A 430 15.47 11.47 -12.29
N ALA A 431 14.50 12.39 -12.42
CA ALA A 431 14.05 13.23 -11.31
C ALA A 431 13.51 12.41 -10.13
N ILE A 432 12.69 11.38 -10.41
CA ILE A 432 12.16 10.48 -9.38
C ILE A 432 13.29 9.70 -8.69
N ALA A 433 14.26 9.19 -9.45
CA ALA A 433 15.42 8.49 -8.89
C ALA A 433 16.23 9.40 -7.95
N LYS A 434 16.44 10.67 -8.34
CA LYS A 434 17.10 11.68 -7.51
C LYS A 434 16.31 11.98 -6.23
N ILE A 435 14.98 12.10 -6.29
CA ILE A 435 14.12 12.29 -5.11
C ILE A 435 14.37 11.19 -4.07
N TRP A 436 14.37 9.92 -4.49
CA TRP A 436 14.66 8.79 -3.61
C TRP A 436 16.07 8.87 -3.00
N ALA A 437 17.08 9.19 -3.81
CA ALA A 437 18.47 9.29 -3.34
C ALA A 437 18.66 10.43 -2.31
N HIS A 438 18.13 11.62 -2.58
CA HIS A 438 18.19 12.74 -1.63
C HIS A 438 17.43 12.42 -0.34
N ALA A 439 16.25 11.80 -0.42
CA ALA A 439 15.50 11.41 0.78
C ALA A 439 16.22 10.34 1.60
N ALA A 440 16.89 9.37 0.96
CA ALA A 440 17.73 8.39 1.62
C ALA A 440 18.92 9.05 2.35
N LEU A 441 19.55 10.06 1.76
CA LEU A 441 20.61 10.84 2.40
C LEU A 441 20.11 11.62 3.62
N ILE A 442 18.92 12.24 3.53
CA ILE A 442 18.27 12.88 4.69
C ILE A 442 18.06 11.85 5.81
N HIS A 443 17.50 10.68 5.49
CA HIS A 443 17.26 9.63 6.47
C HIS A 443 18.57 9.13 7.12
N LEU A 444 19.63 8.93 6.33
CA LEU A 444 20.95 8.54 6.82
C LEU A 444 21.52 9.59 7.78
N LEU A 445 21.43 10.88 7.46
CA LEU A 445 21.89 11.97 8.33
C LEU A 445 21.15 11.96 9.67
N VAL A 446 19.84 11.72 9.65
CA VAL A 446 19.05 11.56 10.88
C VAL A 446 19.49 10.33 11.68
N VAL A 447 19.74 9.19 11.02
CA VAL A 447 20.19 7.97 11.69
C VAL A 447 21.59 8.14 12.30
N ALA A 448 22.52 8.78 11.59
CA ALA A 448 23.89 8.99 12.05
C ALA A 448 23.96 10.05 13.15
N SER A 449 23.46 11.25 12.87
CA SER A 449 23.67 12.47 13.66
C SER A 449 22.47 12.90 14.51
N GLY A 450 21.32 12.23 14.37
CA GLY A 450 20.07 12.61 15.02
C GLY A 450 19.32 13.70 14.26
N TRP A 451 18.21 14.17 14.84
CA TRP A 451 17.35 15.18 14.23
C TRP A 451 17.96 16.57 14.27
N GLN A 452 18.54 16.99 13.14
CA GLN A 452 19.24 18.26 13.00
C GLN A 452 18.75 19.06 11.77
N PRO A 453 17.52 19.62 11.78
CA PRO A 453 16.98 20.35 10.63
C PRO A 453 17.77 21.62 10.27
N ALA A 454 18.55 22.17 11.22
CA ALA A 454 19.43 23.32 10.96
C ALA A 454 20.75 22.94 10.25
N ASN A 455 21.08 21.65 10.17
CA ASN A 455 22.29 21.16 9.50
C ASN A 455 22.26 21.57 8.00
N ALA A 456 23.39 22.03 7.48
CA ALA A 456 23.48 22.52 6.10
C ALA A 456 23.21 21.43 5.06
N ASP A 457 23.72 20.21 5.28
CA ASP A 457 23.53 19.08 4.36
C ASP A 457 22.06 18.63 4.36
N VAL A 458 21.41 18.59 5.54
CA VAL A 458 19.98 18.29 5.63
C VAL A 458 19.16 19.31 4.83
N ARG A 459 19.41 20.61 5.02
CA ARG A 459 18.72 21.67 4.27
C ARG A 459 18.96 21.59 2.76
N PHE A 460 20.19 21.28 2.36
CA PHE A 460 20.53 21.05 0.95
C PHE A 460 19.68 19.93 0.35
N HIS A 461 19.64 18.74 0.97
CA HIS A 461 18.87 17.63 0.44
C HIS A 461 17.36 17.87 0.50
N VAL A 462 16.84 18.54 1.54
CA VAL A 462 15.42 18.94 1.62
C VAL A 462 15.03 19.87 0.48
N HIS A 463 15.88 20.86 0.19
CA HIS A 463 15.67 21.78 -0.93
C HIS A 463 15.60 21.02 -2.27
N GLN A 464 16.57 20.13 -2.52
CA GLN A 464 16.61 19.32 -3.73
C GLN A 464 15.37 18.43 -3.89
N VAL A 465 14.92 17.75 -2.83
CA VAL A 465 13.67 16.95 -2.87
C VAL A 465 12.48 17.84 -3.22
N THR A 466 12.36 19.01 -2.59
CA THR A 466 11.22 19.91 -2.79
C THR A 466 11.16 20.42 -4.23
N GLU A 467 12.28 20.88 -4.78
CA GLU A 467 12.38 21.32 -6.18
C GLU A 467 12.04 20.20 -7.17
N LEU A 468 12.56 18.99 -6.96
CA LEU A 468 12.30 17.86 -7.84
C LEU A 468 10.84 17.40 -7.78
N LEU A 469 10.16 17.50 -6.62
CA LEU A 469 8.75 17.16 -6.49
C LEU A 469 7.84 18.05 -7.36
N HIS A 470 8.23 19.31 -7.63
CA HIS A 470 7.50 20.18 -8.56
C HIS A 470 7.57 19.70 -10.02
N GLN A 471 8.62 18.94 -10.38
CA GLN A 471 8.85 18.44 -11.74
C GLN A 471 8.07 17.15 -12.03
N VAL A 472 7.49 16.51 -11.02
CA VAL A 472 6.73 15.25 -11.17
C VAL A 472 5.37 15.51 -11.82
N SER A 473 5.14 14.87 -12.98
CA SER A 473 3.88 14.98 -13.74
C SER A 473 3.39 13.61 -14.25
N PRO A 474 2.10 13.26 -14.15
CA PRO A 474 1.04 14.03 -13.52
C PRO A 474 1.21 14.12 -12.00
N ALA A 475 0.59 15.11 -11.37
CA ALA A 475 0.64 15.31 -9.92
C ALA A 475 0.19 14.06 -9.15
N SER A 476 -0.71 13.25 -9.72
CA SER A 476 -1.16 11.98 -9.13
C SER A 476 -0.03 10.99 -8.82
N SER A 477 1.11 11.09 -9.52
CA SER A 477 2.28 10.24 -9.28
C SER A 477 2.98 10.53 -7.95
N LEU A 478 2.76 11.71 -7.35
CA LEU A 478 3.32 12.08 -6.04
C LEU A 478 2.94 11.10 -4.92
N ARG A 479 1.79 10.41 -5.05
CA ARG A 479 1.36 9.39 -4.08
C ARG A 479 2.38 8.24 -3.93
N ALA A 480 3.11 7.91 -4.99
CA ALA A 480 4.14 6.86 -4.95
C ALA A 480 5.46 7.36 -4.35
N LEU A 481 5.53 8.67 -4.02
CA LEU A 481 6.67 9.33 -3.39
C LEU A 481 6.33 9.77 -1.96
N THR A 482 5.34 9.13 -1.32
CA THR A 482 4.89 9.52 0.02
C THR A 482 6.02 9.42 1.06
N TRP A 483 6.87 8.39 1.00
CA TRP A 483 8.02 8.29 1.92
C TRP A 483 9.06 9.40 1.72
N PRO A 484 9.59 9.66 0.49
CA PRO A 484 10.49 10.78 0.25
C PRO A 484 9.90 12.13 0.66
N PHE A 485 8.63 12.36 0.30
CA PHE A 485 7.85 13.54 0.65
C PHE A 485 7.80 13.72 2.18
N PHE A 486 7.47 12.66 2.92
CA PHE A 486 7.35 12.69 4.37
C PHE A 486 8.68 12.97 5.06
N ILE A 487 9.76 12.30 4.65
CA ILE A 487 11.09 12.48 5.24
C ILE A 487 11.58 13.90 5.05
N ALA A 488 11.50 14.44 3.83
CA ALA A 488 11.90 15.82 3.55
C ALA A 488 11.02 16.83 4.29
N GLY A 489 9.69 16.63 4.26
CA GLY A 489 8.74 17.54 4.87
C GLY A 489 8.81 17.61 6.40
N CYS A 490 9.19 16.51 7.05
CA CYS A 490 9.49 16.45 8.48
C CYS A 490 10.64 17.38 8.90
N LEU A 491 11.64 17.55 8.03
CA LEU A 491 12.84 18.35 8.30
C LEU A 491 12.86 19.70 7.56
N ALA A 492 11.80 20.01 6.83
CA ALA A 492 11.64 21.25 6.10
C ALA A 492 11.54 22.48 7.03
N ASP A 493 12.14 23.58 6.58
CA ASP A 493 11.84 24.91 7.11
C ASP A 493 10.45 25.37 6.66
N ASP A 494 10.03 26.55 7.13
CA ASP A 494 8.68 27.05 6.86
C ASP A 494 8.44 27.35 5.37
N ALA A 495 9.47 27.75 4.62
CA ALA A 495 9.34 28.05 3.19
C ALA A 495 9.13 26.77 2.38
N HIS A 496 9.99 25.76 2.56
CA HIS A 496 9.86 24.47 1.87
C HIS A 496 8.59 23.73 2.30
N ARG A 497 8.17 23.87 3.55
CA ARG A 497 6.89 23.29 4.01
C ARG A 497 5.69 23.92 3.30
N ALA A 498 5.68 25.22 3.08
CA ALA A 498 4.62 25.89 2.34
C ALA A 498 4.55 25.40 0.88
N GLN A 499 5.70 25.21 0.23
CA GLN A 499 5.79 24.59 -1.10
C GLN A 499 5.22 23.17 -1.11
N ILE A 500 5.57 22.36 -0.10
CA ILE A 500 5.04 21.01 0.07
C ILE A 500 3.51 21.02 0.24
N VAL A 501 2.96 21.94 1.02
CA VAL A 501 1.50 22.10 1.17
C VAL A 501 0.85 22.40 -0.19
N ASP A 502 1.39 23.37 -0.94
CA ASP A 502 0.90 23.73 -2.28
C ASP A 502 0.87 22.53 -3.25
N LEU A 503 1.92 21.69 -3.24
CA LEU A 503 1.96 20.45 -4.02
C LEU A 503 0.76 19.54 -3.74
N THR A 504 0.35 19.42 -2.46
CA THR A 504 -0.78 18.57 -2.05
C THR A 504 -2.14 19.15 -2.42
N GLU A 505 -2.26 20.47 -2.62
CA GLU A 505 -3.52 21.09 -3.03
C GLU A 505 -3.92 20.67 -4.46
N ARG A 506 -2.92 20.36 -5.30
CA ARG A 506 -3.10 19.81 -6.65
C ARG A 506 -3.65 18.38 -6.65
N LEU A 507 -3.62 17.67 -5.53
CA LEU A 507 -4.08 16.29 -5.40
C LEU A 507 -5.57 16.23 -5.07
N GLN A 508 -6.40 16.23 -6.11
CA GLN A 508 -7.87 16.17 -5.98
C GLN A 508 -8.47 14.92 -6.65
N PRO A 509 -9.56 14.38 -6.08
CA PRO A 509 -10.10 14.68 -4.75
C PRO A 509 -9.18 14.13 -3.64
N ARG A 510 -9.02 14.88 -2.53
CA ARG A 510 -8.17 14.48 -1.38
C ARG A 510 -8.44 13.06 -0.86
N SER A 511 -9.67 12.57 -1.06
CA SER A 511 -10.13 11.23 -0.72
C SER A 511 -9.32 10.09 -1.34
N LEU A 512 -8.70 10.32 -2.49
CA LEU A 512 -7.91 9.31 -3.21
C LEU A 512 -6.43 9.32 -2.83
N TYR A 513 -6.00 10.28 -2.01
CA TYR A 513 -4.60 10.52 -1.66
C TYR A 513 -4.40 10.45 -0.14
N GLY A 514 -5.07 9.50 0.52
CA GLY A 514 -5.10 9.38 1.97
C GLY A 514 -3.72 9.32 2.61
N THR A 515 -2.80 8.53 2.04
CA THR A 515 -1.40 8.41 2.51
C THR A 515 -0.67 9.76 2.53
N VAL A 516 -0.76 10.52 1.43
CA VAL A 516 -0.17 11.87 1.33
C VAL A 516 -0.81 12.84 2.33
N MET A 517 -2.14 12.83 2.44
CA MET A 517 -2.87 13.70 3.38
C MET A 517 -2.50 13.38 4.83
N LYS A 518 -2.28 12.10 5.14
CA LYS A 518 -1.87 11.69 6.48
C LYS A 518 -0.40 12.03 6.75
N ALA A 519 0.49 11.87 5.78
CA ALA A 519 1.86 12.33 5.89
C ALA A 519 1.90 13.83 6.23
N LEU A 520 1.07 14.65 5.55
CA LEU A 520 0.92 16.07 5.84
C LEU A 520 0.43 16.35 7.26
N GLU A 521 -0.61 15.63 7.72
CA GLU A 521 -1.13 15.75 9.09
C GLU A 521 -0.04 15.46 10.14
N VAL A 522 0.76 14.41 9.93
CA VAL A 522 1.87 14.05 10.82
C VAL A 522 2.96 15.12 10.79
N MET A 523 3.34 15.61 9.61
CA MET A 523 4.32 16.69 9.48
C MET A 523 3.90 17.97 10.21
N GLU A 524 2.62 18.34 10.14
CA GLU A 524 2.08 19.47 10.91
C GLU A 524 2.16 19.25 12.42
N SER A 525 1.87 18.02 12.87
CA SER A 525 2.01 17.62 14.28
C SER A 525 3.46 17.73 14.76
N VAL A 526 4.43 17.27 13.97
CA VAL A 526 5.87 17.38 14.28
C VAL A 526 6.25 18.84 14.52
N ARG A 527 5.85 19.75 13.62
CA ARG A 527 6.13 21.19 13.74
C ARG A 527 5.54 21.78 15.03
N ASN A 528 4.28 21.47 15.32
CA ASN A 528 3.60 22.02 16.49
C ASN A 528 4.27 21.58 17.80
N ASN A 529 4.76 20.34 17.87
CA ASN A 529 5.39 19.81 19.09
C ASN A 529 6.85 20.26 19.27
N LEU A 530 7.61 20.42 18.18
CA LEU A 530 8.98 20.95 18.23
C LEU A 530 9.05 22.37 18.82
N ASN A 531 8.00 23.17 18.63
CA ASN A 531 7.93 24.54 19.15
C ASN A 531 7.51 24.62 20.63
N VAL A 532 7.04 23.52 21.23
CA VAL A 532 6.37 23.53 22.54
C VAL A 532 7.06 22.65 23.58
N GLN A 533 7.76 21.59 23.18
CA GLN A 533 8.37 20.63 24.10
C GLN A 533 9.86 20.40 23.81
N GLU A 534 10.74 20.83 24.74
CA GLU A 534 12.19 20.61 24.64
C GLU A 534 12.57 19.12 24.56
N ASN A 535 11.77 18.24 25.19
CA ASN A 535 11.96 16.78 25.25
C ASN A 535 11.09 15.99 24.26
N TRP A 536 10.53 16.62 23.21
CA TRP A 536 9.76 15.88 22.20
C TRP A 536 10.63 14.82 21.50
N PRO A 537 10.10 13.61 21.22
CA PRO A 537 10.86 12.58 20.54
C PRO A 537 11.33 13.03 19.16
N ARG A 538 12.63 12.87 18.92
CA ARG A 538 13.32 13.32 17.71
C ARG A 538 13.64 12.18 16.74
N ASP A 539 12.87 11.10 16.80
CA ASP A 539 13.00 9.96 15.90
C ASP A 539 11.66 9.62 15.23
N LEU A 540 11.73 9.14 13.99
CA LEU A 540 10.55 8.94 13.12
C LEU A 540 9.54 7.95 13.73
N CYS A 541 10.00 6.91 14.41
CA CYS A 541 9.12 5.91 15.05
C CYS A 541 8.30 6.53 16.19
N SER A 542 8.96 7.33 17.02
CA SER A 542 8.30 8.03 18.11
C SER A 542 7.36 9.14 17.61
N ILE A 543 7.73 9.84 16.53
CA ILE A 543 6.86 10.81 15.84
C ILE A 543 5.56 10.16 15.34
N LEU A 544 5.66 8.92 14.84
CA LEU A 544 4.54 8.13 14.35
C LEU A 544 3.80 7.36 15.46
N GLY A 545 4.15 7.59 16.73
CA GLY A 545 3.37 7.14 17.88
C GLY A 545 3.50 5.65 18.22
N GLY A 546 4.51 4.94 17.72
CA GLY A 546 4.86 3.58 18.15
C GLY A 546 3.85 2.46 17.90
N GLN A 547 2.71 2.69 17.21
CA GLN A 547 1.78 1.63 16.82
C GLN A 547 1.08 1.87 15.46
N GLN A 548 1.07 0.80 14.64
CA GLN A 548 0.18 0.48 13.50
C GLN A 548 0.05 1.45 12.31
N ASP A 549 0.47 2.70 12.44
CA ASP A 549 0.45 3.72 11.38
C ASP A 549 1.63 3.58 10.38
N LEU A 550 2.36 2.47 10.48
CA LEU A 550 3.56 2.10 9.70
C LEU A 550 3.34 2.00 8.20
N ILE A 551 2.09 1.79 7.80
CA ILE A 551 1.70 1.45 6.44
C ILE A 551 1.32 2.74 5.66
N LEU A 552 1.40 3.91 6.32
CA LEU A 552 1.06 5.20 5.74
C LEU A 552 2.02 5.70 4.65
N LEU A 553 3.21 5.12 4.55
CA LEU A 553 4.29 5.65 3.69
C LEU A 553 4.75 4.66 2.61
N VAL A 554 4.05 3.54 2.45
CA VAL A 554 4.34 2.50 1.45
C VAL A 554 3.59 2.74 0.15
#